data_AF-A0A358HZG6-F1
#
_entry.id   AF-A0A358HZG6-F1
#
_cell.length_a   1.000
_cell.length_b   1.000
_cell.length_c   1.000
_cell.angle_alpha   90.00
_cell.angle_beta   90.00
_cell.angle_gamma   90.00
#
_symmetry.space_group_name_H-M   'P 1'
#
loop_
_entity.id
_entity.type
_entity.pdbx_description
1 polymer ?
#
loop_
_entity_poly.entity_id
_entity_poly.type
_entity_poly.pdbx_seq_one_letter_code
_entity_poly.pdbx_strand_id
1 'polypeptide(L)'
;MTTPGVKQSYTIPCSSVFRDAVQALAERRGVNAADLARSVMLIVPEKAIDEYDDPGDPPKSDRETIVLKSGPAEGRPWRRKPRLQLRLPPGFSIIMVRKALKMALDFDTGDVKMRVEKSDILAAESAALAEARALKKRQADPPVELLQSREELER
;
A
#
# COMPACT_ATOMS: atom_id res chain seq x y z
N MET A 1 -16.06 5.75 -23.94
CA MET A 1 -17.29 5.17 -23.40
C MET A 1 -16.91 3.97 -22.55
N THR A 2 -16.83 4.13 -21.23
CA THR A 2 -16.48 3.05 -20.31
C THR A 2 -17.74 2.23 -20.08
N THR A 3 -17.78 1.01 -20.64
CA THR A 3 -18.83 0.02 -20.34
C THR A 3 -18.96 -0.09 -18.81
N PRO A 4 -20.16 -0.01 -18.21
CA PRO A 4 -20.32 -0.11 -16.77
C PRO A 4 -19.81 -1.49 -16.33
N GLY A 5 -18.57 -1.51 -15.80
CA GLY A 5 -17.91 -2.73 -15.37
C GLY A 5 -18.69 -3.38 -14.23
N VAL A 6 -18.94 -4.68 -14.35
CA VAL A 6 -19.61 -5.48 -13.32
C VAL A 6 -18.81 -5.35 -12.01
N LYS A 7 -19.42 -4.80 -10.96
CA LYS A 7 -18.77 -4.71 -9.64
C LYS A 7 -18.75 -6.08 -8.98
N GLN A 8 -17.57 -6.51 -8.50
CA GLN A 8 -17.40 -7.74 -7.74
C GLN A 8 -17.29 -7.44 -6.24
N SER A 9 -17.82 -8.37 -5.42
CA SER A 9 -17.68 -8.33 -3.97
C SER A 9 -16.33 -8.93 -3.55
N TYR A 10 -15.56 -8.15 -2.81
CA TYR A 10 -14.29 -8.56 -2.20
C TYR A 10 -14.49 -8.74 -0.70
N THR A 11 -13.97 -9.85 -0.17
CA THR A 11 -13.86 -10.08 1.28
C THR A 11 -12.39 -10.04 1.66
N ILE A 12 -12.00 -9.03 2.43
CA ILE A 12 -10.61 -8.77 2.82
C ILE A 12 -10.47 -9.09 4.30
N PRO A 13 -9.88 -10.24 4.68
CA PRO A 13 -9.51 -10.50 6.05
C PRO A 13 -8.48 -9.46 6.49
N CYS A 14 -8.69 -8.85 7.65
CA CYS A 14 -7.74 -7.88 8.23
C CYS A 14 -7.95 -7.84 9.75
N SER A 15 -7.03 -7.23 10.48
CA SER A 15 -7.25 -7.01 11.92
C SER A 15 -8.47 -6.13 12.16
N SER A 16 -9.12 -6.30 13.32
CA SER A 16 -10.23 -5.47 13.78
C SER A 16 -9.79 -4.00 13.90
N VAL A 17 -8.62 -3.74 14.47
CA VAL A 17 -8.05 -2.39 14.58
C VAL A 17 -7.93 -1.73 13.20
N PHE A 18 -7.38 -2.43 12.21
CA PHE A 18 -7.26 -1.89 10.85
C PHE A 18 -8.63 -1.67 10.20
N ARG A 19 -9.53 -2.65 10.32
CA ARG A 19 -10.91 -2.54 9.81
C ARG A 19 -11.61 -1.29 10.36
N ASP A 20 -11.54 -1.11 11.67
CA ASP A 20 -12.23 -0.04 12.38
C ASP A 20 -11.63 1.32 12.02
N ALA A 21 -10.30 1.42 11.88
CA ALA A 21 -9.64 2.62 11.40
C ALA A 21 -10.07 3.01 9.98
N VAL A 22 -10.13 2.04 9.06
CA VAL A 22 -10.59 2.27 7.68
C VAL A 22 -12.06 2.70 7.65
N GLN A 23 -12.91 2.06 8.45
CA GLN A 23 -14.34 2.40 8.53
C GLN A 23 -14.53 3.80 9.10
N ALA A 24 -13.82 4.15 10.17
CA ALA A 24 -13.87 5.48 10.77
C ALA A 24 -13.36 6.55 9.78
N LEU A 25 -12.31 6.27 9.00
CA LEU A 25 -11.86 7.18 7.96
C LEU A 25 -12.93 7.37 6.87
N ALA A 26 -13.53 6.28 6.41
CA ALA A 26 -14.57 6.33 5.38
C ALA A 26 -15.77 7.16 5.86
N GLU A 27 -16.21 6.95 7.10
CA GLU A 27 -17.27 7.71 7.75
C GLU A 27 -16.93 9.20 7.87
N ARG A 28 -15.74 9.55 8.39
CA ARG A 28 -15.28 10.95 8.48
C ARG A 28 -15.26 11.66 7.12
N ARG A 29 -14.96 10.91 6.05
CA ARG A 29 -14.87 11.43 4.67
C ARG A 29 -16.22 11.37 3.94
N GLY A 30 -17.28 10.82 4.54
CA GLY A 30 -18.59 10.68 3.91
C GLY A 30 -18.63 9.71 2.73
N VAL A 31 -17.73 8.72 2.70
CA VAL A 31 -17.60 7.74 1.62
C VAL A 31 -17.62 6.31 2.16
N ASN A 32 -17.62 5.30 1.29
CA ASN A 32 -17.39 3.92 1.70
C ASN A 32 -15.91 3.54 1.56
N ALA A 33 -15.50 2.45 2.22
CA ALA A 33 -14.12 1.97 2.17
C ALA A 33 -13.67 1.55 0.74
N ALA A 34 -14.59 1.17 -0.14
CA ALA A 34 -14.25 0.82 -1.52
C ALA A 34 -13.88 2.08 -2.33
N ASP A 35 -14.45 3.23 -2.00
CA ASP A 35 -14.10 4.51 -2.61
C ASP A 35 -12.70 4.96 -2.15
N LEU A 36 -12.35 4.78 -0.87
CA LEU A 36 -11.00 5.04 -0.37
C LEU A 36 -9.95 4.22 -1.15
N ALA A 37 -10.16 2.90 -1.26
CA ALA A 37 -9.25 2.03 -1.99
C ALA A 37 -9.15 2.44 -3.47
N ARG A 38 -10.27 2.74 -4.12
CA ARG A 38 -10.30 3.12 -5.53
C ARG A 38 -9.57 4.44 -5.78
N SER A 39 -9.74 5.44 -4.90
CA SER A 39 -9.04 6.71 -5.03
C SER A 39 -7.53 6.53 -4.97
N VAL A 40 -7.03 5.70 -4.06
CA VAL A 40 -5.60 5.38 -4.02
C VAL A 40 -5.15 4.67 -5.29
N MET A 41 -5.86 3.63 -5.73
CA MET A 41 -5.51 2.88 -6.94
C MET A 41 -5.56 3.69 -8.24
N LEU A 42 -6.33 4.79 -8.27
CA LEU A 42 -6.41 5.68 -9.43
C LEU A 42 -5.29 6.71 -9.48
N ILE A 43 -4.74 7.10 -8.32
CA ILE A 43 -3.78 8.20 -8.21
C ILE A 43 -2.35 7.68 -8.01
N VAL A 44 -2.20 6.58 -7.29
CA VAL A 44 -0.90 6.00 -6.95
C VAL A 44 -0.52 4.95 -8.00
N PRO A 45 0.72 4.99 -8.54
CA PRO A 45 1.20 3.98 -9.47
C PRO A 45 1.15 2.58 -8.86
N GLU A 46 0.74 1.58 -9.64
CA GLU A 46 0.58 0.18 -9.20
C GLU A 46 1.84 -0.36 -8.50
N LYS A 47 3.02 -0.10 -9.07
CA LYS A 47 4.30 -0.50 -8.49
C LYS A 47 4.51 0.05 -7.07
N ALA A 48 4.12 1.30 -6.81
CA ALA A 48 4.25 1.89 -5.48
C ALA A 48 3.29 1.23 -4.48
N ILE A 49 2.10 0.80 -4.94
CA ILE A 49 1.16 0.03 -4.13
C ILE A 49 1.73 -1.35 -3.82
N ASP A 50 2.32 -2.02 -4.81
CA ASP A 50 2.90 -3.36 -4.65
C ASP A 50 4.11 -3.38 -3.73
N GLU A 51 4.93 -2.34 -3.71
CA GLU A 51 6.11 -2.21 -2.84
C GLU A 51 5.76 -1.80 -1.41
N TYR A 52 4.52 -1.37 -1.16
CA TYR A 52 4.09 -0.92 0.16
C TYR A 52 3.90 -2.07 1.17
N ASP A 53 4.04 -1.77 2.45
CA ASP A 53 3.86 -2.76 3.51
C ASP A 53 2.39 -3.23 3.59
N ASP A 54 2.15 -4.54 3.52
CA ASP A 54 0.82 -5.11 3.78
C ASP A 54 0.60 -5.20 5.29
N PRO A 55 -0.46 -4.58 5.86
CA PRO A 55 -0.80 -4.78 7.28
C PRO A 55 -1.16 -6.25 7.59
N GLY A 56 -1.42 -7.06 6.57
CA GLY A 56 -1.51 -8.50 6.68
C GLY A 56 -2.81 -9.01 7.29
N ASP A 57 -2.82 -10.30 7.58
CA ASP A 57 -3.97 -11.04 8.09
C ASP A 57 -4.20 -10.77 9.58
N PRO A 58 -5.45 -10.90 10.08
CA PRO A 58 -5.74 -10.73 11.50
C PRO A 58 -4.97 -11.77 12.33
N PRO A 59 -4.41 -11.38 13.50
CA PRO A 59 -3.72 -12.31 14.38
C PRO A 59 -4.68 -13.40 14.89
N LYS A 60 -4.13 -14.52 15.39
CA LYS A 60 -4.94 -15.68 15.80
C LYS A 60 -5.93 -15.37 16.94
N SER A 61 -5.60 -14.42 17.80
CA SER A 61 -6.46 -13.96 18.90
C SER A 61 -7.60 -13.04 18.44
N ASP A 62 -7.41 -12.33 17.33
CA ASP A 62 -8.35 -11.33 16.83
C ASP A 62 -9.49 -12.00 16.08
N ARG A 63 -10.64 -12.07 16.74
CA ARG A 63 -11.83 -12.77 16.27
C ARG A 63 -13.05 -11.92 16.52
N GLU A 64 -13.81 -11.70 15.46
CA GLU A 64 -15.11 -11.06 15.50
C GLU A 64 -16.17 -12.09 15.90
N THR A 65 -16.97 -11.78 16.93
CA THR A 65 -18.12 -12.60 17.34
C THR A 65 -19.37 -12.07 16.66
N ILE A 66 -20.01 -12.89 15.83
CA ILE A 66 -21.29 -12.58 15.20
C ILE A 66 -22.37 -13.48 15.76
N VAL A 67 -23.59 -12.96 15.95
CA VAL A 67 -24.75 -13.81 16.21
C VAL A 67 -25.37 -14.19 14.87
N LEU A 68 -25.49 -15.48 14.60
CA LEU A 68 -26.12 -15.96 13.38
C LEU A 68 -27.62 -15.66 13.43
N LYS A 69 -28.12 -14.96 12.40
CA LYS A 69 -29.53 -14.56 12.31
C LYS A 69 -30.42 -15.60 11.63
N SER A 70 -29.85 -16.68 11.07
CA SER A 70 -30.60 -17.71 10.35
C SER A 70 -29.82 -19.01 10.21
N GLY A 71 -30.54 -20.11 9.95
CA GLY A 71 -30.01 -21.45 9.71
C GLY A 71 -30.00 -22.35 10.95
N PRO A 72 -29.46 -23.59 10.87
CA PRO A 72 -29.50 -24.55 11.97
C PRO A 72 -28.81 -24.10 13.28
N ALA A 73 -27.96 -23.08 13.17
CA ALA A 73 -27.21 -22.49 14.28
C ALA A 73 -27.67 -21.06 14.59
N GLU A 74 -28.90 -20.69 14.20
CA GLU A 74 -29.50 -19.39 14.53
C GLU A 74 -29.45 -19.11 16.04
N GLY A 75 -29.18 -17.85 16.40
CA GLY A 75 -29.00 -17.40 17.77
C GLY A 75 -27.66 -17.77 18.41
N ARG A 76 -26.85 -18.63 17.78
CA ARG A 76 -25.54 -19.02 18.34
C ARG A 76 -24.45 -17.99 18.00
N PRO A 77 -23.55 -17.66 18.94
CA PRO A 77 -22.40 -16.84 18.67
C PRO A 77 -21.37 -17.62 17.83
N TRP A 78 -20.96 -17.05 16.71
CA TRP A 78 -19.97 -17.60 15.81
C TRP A 78 -18.74 -16.69 15.76
N ARG A 79 -17.55 -17.27 15.96
CA ARG A 79 -16.28 -16.53 15.90
C ARG A 79 -15.68 -16.66 14.50
N ARG A 80 -15.36 -15.54 13.88
CA ARG A 80 -14.77 -15.46 12.54
C ARG A 80 -13.60 -14.48 12.51
N LYS A 81 -12.78 -14.54 11.46
CA LYS A 81 -11.79 -13.49 11.19
C LYS A 81 -12.52 -12.16 10.91
N PRO A 82 -12.10 -11.04 11.53
CA PRO A 82 -12.55 -9.72 11.11
C PRO A 82 -12.20 -9.50 9.64
N ARG A 83 -13.05 -8.75 8.94
CA ARG A 83 -12.91 -8.54 7.50
C ARG A 83 -13.61 -7.26 7.04
N LEU A 84 -13.09 -6.67 5.97
CA LEU A 84 -13.76 -5.65 5.19
C LEU A 84 -14.48 -6.30 4.00
N GLN A 85 -15.72 -5.87 3.73
CA GLN A 85 -16.47 -6.26 2.54
C GLN A 85 -16.61 -5.05 1.62
N LEU A 86 -16.09 -5.16 0.41
CA LEU A 86 -15.95 -4.04 -0.53
C LEU A 86 -16.54 -4.42 -1.88
N ARG A 87 -17.03 -3.43 -2.64
CA ARG A 87 -17.47 -3.60 -4.02
C ARG A 87 -16.59 -2.79 -4.96
N LEU A 88 -15.79 -3.48 -5.75
CA LEU A 88 -14.79 -2.90 -6.66
C LEU A 88 -14.94 -3.50 -8.06
N PRO A 89 -14.40 -2.86 -9.12
CA PRO A 89 -14.17 -3.52 -10.40
C PRO A 89 -13.32 -4.79 -10.20
N PRO A 90 -13.49 -5.82 -11.06
CA PRO A 90 -12.68 -7.03 -10.99
C PRO A 90 -11.22 -6.73 -11.39
N GLY A 91 -10.32 -7.64 -11.03
CA GLY A 91 -8.90 -7.58 -11.43
C GLY A 91 -7.93 -7.22 -10.31
N PHE A 92 -8.42 -6.76 -9.15
CA PHE A 92 -7.56 -6.46 -8.00
C PHE A 92 -7.31 -7.69 -7.12
N SER A 93 -6.09 -7.81 -6.59
CA SER A 93 -5.78 -8.80 -5.55
C SER A 93 -6.21 -8.29 -4.16
N ILE A 94 -6.55 -9.21 -3.25
CA ILE A 94 -6.92 -8.85 -1.87
C ILE A 94 -5.80 -8.08 -1.16
N ILE A 95 -4.55 -8.48 -1.41
CA ILE A 95 -3.35 -7.84 -0.83
C ILE A 95 -3.22 -6.41 -1.34
N MET A 96 -3.35 -6.19 -2.66
CA MET A 96 -3.29 -4.85 -3.24
C MET A 96 -4.36 -3.92 -2.66
N VAL A 97 -5.59 -4.40 -2.48
CA VAL A 97 -6.66 -3.60 -1.86
C VAL A 97 -6.32 -3.28 -0.40
N ARG A 98 -5.74 -4.23 0.36
CA ARG A 98 -5.33 -4.01 1.75
C ARG A 98 -4.21 -2.97 1.87
N LYS A 99 -3.20 -3.05 1.00
CA LYS A 99 -2.13 -2.06 0.90
C LYS A 99 -2.65 -0.67 0.54
N ALA A 100 -3.55 -0.58 -0.45
CA ALA A 100 -4.17 0.68 -0.84
C ALA A 100 -4.97 1.32 0.31
N LEU A 101 -5.70 0.52 1.08
CA LEU A 101 -6.41 1.01 2.27
C LEU A 101 -5.45 1.46 3.38
N LYS A 102 -4.30 0.79 3.54
CA LYS A 102 -3.27 1.24 4.47
C LYS A 102 -2.69 2.59 4.05
N MET A 103 -2.34 2.76 2.77
CA MET A 103 -1.90 4.06 2.25
C MET A 103 -2.93 5.16 2.50
N ALA A 104 -4.23 4.87 2.32
CA ALA A 104 -5.28 5.84 2.59
C ALA A 104 -5.29 6.32 4.05
N LEU A 105 -5.04 5.41 5.01
CA LEU A 105 -4.88 5.76 6.42
C LEU A 105 -3.62 6.60 6.64
N ASP A 106 -2.48 6.16 6.09
CA ASP A 106 -1.19 6.83 6.27
C ASP A 106 -1.17 8.24 5.61
N PHE A 107 -1.97 8.46 4.56
CA PHE A 107 -2.21 9.79 3.98
C PHE A 107 -3.09 10.67 4.86
N ASP A 108 -4.07 10.09 5.57
CA ASP A 108 -4.96 10.82 6.49
C ASP A 108 -4.23 11.24 7.78
N THR A 109 -3.35 10.39 8.30
CA THR A 109 -2.51 10.70 9.47
C THR A 109 -1.38 11.67 9.13
N GLY A 110 -1.00 11.75 7.86
CA GLY A 110 0.12 12.56 7.39
C GLY A 110 1.49 11.88 7.51
N ASP A 111 1.51 10.58 7.84
CA ASP A 111 2.72 9.74 7.90
C ASP A 111 3.35 9.61 6.51
N VAL A 112 2.53 9.62 5.46
CA VAL A 112 2.98 9.66 4.07
C VAL A 112 2.40 10.87 3.35
N LYS A 113 3.24 11.55 2.59
CA LYS A 113 2.88 12.71 1.76
C LYS A 113 3.03 12.37 0.29
N MET A 114 2.05 12.80 -0.50
CA MET A 114 2.08 12.67 -1.95
C MET A 114 2.39 14.03 -2.59
N ARG A 115 3.37 14.05 -3.49
CA ARG A 115 3.74 15.24 -4.28
C ARG A 115 3.42 14.98 -5.74
N VAL A 116 2.82 15.95 -6.42
CA VAL A 116 2.55 15.92 -7.85
C VAL A 116 3.55 16.81 -8.56
N GLU A 117 4.26 16.25 -9.53
CA GLU A 117 5.26 16.98 -10.31
C GLU A 117 5.12 16.70 -11.81
N LYS A 118 5.74 17.56 -12.63
CA LYS A 118 5.84 17.34 -14.07
C LYS A 118 6.87 16.23 -14.35
N SER A 119 6.63 15.46 -15.40
CA SER A 119 7.51 14.37 -15.86
C SER A 119 8.97 14.80 -16.00
N ASP A 120 9.19 16.00 -16.51
CA ASP A 120 10.52 16.49 -16.88
C ASP A 120 11.36 16.79 -15.62
N ILE A 121 10.68 17.20 -14.54
CA ILE A 121 11.29 17.46 -13.23
C ILE A 121 11.66 16.14 -12.55
N LEU A 122 10.76 15.14 -12.61
CA LEU A 122 11.01 13.80 -12.05
C LEU A 122 12.17 13.08 -12.76
N ALA A 123 12.28 13.22 -14.08
CA ALA A 123 13.38 12.65 -14.86
C ALA A 123 14.73 13.30 -14.49
N ALA A 124 14.76 14.62 -14.31
CA ALA A 124 15.96 15.34 -13.89
C ALA A 124 16.39 14.94 -12.45
N GLU A 125 15.45 14.83 -11.51
CA GLU A 125 15.74 14.46 -10.12
C GLU A 125 16.23 13.02 -10.00
N SER A 126 15.62 12.08 -10.73
CA SER A 126 16.04 10.68 -10.75
C SER A 126 17.43 10.48 -11.39
N ALA A 127 17.75 11.22 -12.46
CA ALA A 127 19.09 11.23 -13.05
C ALA A 127 20.13 11.76 -12.06
N ALA A 128 19.85 12.89 -11.38
CA ALA A 128 20.73 13.45 -10.37
C ALA A 128 20.97 12.50 -9.18
N LEU A 129 19.93 11.81 -8.71
CA LEU A 129 20.03 10.78 -7.67
C LEU A 129 20.88 9.57 -8.12
N ALA A 130 20.72 9.14 -9.37
CA ALA A 130 21.52 8.04 -9.93
C ALA A 130 23.00 8.43 -10.04
N GLU A 131 23.30 9.66 -10.48
CA GLU A 131 24.66 10.22 -10.52
C GLU A 131 25.26 10.32 -9.11
N ALA A 132 24.51 10.85 -8.14
CA ALA A 132 24.97 10.93 -6.75
C ALA A 132 25.24 9.54 -6.14
N ARG A 133 24.41 8.54 -6.47
CA ARG A 133 24.62 7.15 -6.05
C ARG A 133 25.84 6.53 -6.72
N ALA A 134 26.07 6.82 -8.00
CA ALA A 134 27.26 6.38 -8.73
C ALA A 134 28.54 7.02 -8.17
N LEU A 135 28.49 8.30 -7.79
CA LEU A 135 29.61 9.02 -7.20
C LEU A 135 29.97 8.47 -5.82
N LYS A 136 28.97 8.21 -4.96
CA LYS A 136 29.18 7.50 -3.68
C LYS A 136 29.78 6.11 -3.88
N LYS A 137 29.35 5.38 -4.91
CA LYS A 137 29.92 4.06 -5.24
C LYS A 137 31.39 4.15 -5.65
N ARG A 138 31.77 5.13 -6.48
CA ARG A 138 33.18 5.38 -6.88
C ARG A 138 34.06 5.85 -5.73
N GLN A 139 33.49 6.54 -4.75
CA GLN A 139 34.22 6.94 -3.53
C GLN A 139 34.43 5.74 -2.59
N ALA A 140 33.48 4.81 -2.54
CA ALA A 140 33.59 3.60 -1.72
C ALA A 140 34.52 2.54 -2.34
N ASP A 141 34.49 2.39 -3.68
CA ASP A 141 35.42 1.56 -4.46
C ASP A 141 36.16 2.45 -5.47
N PRO A 142 37.29 3.06 -5.09
CA PRO A 142 38.09 3.82 -6.02
C PRO A 142 38.64 2.89 -7.12
N PRO A 143 38.58 3.30 -8.40
CA PRO A 143 39.10 2.49 -9.49
C PRO A 143 40.59 2.20 -9.29
N VAL A 144 40.99 0.97 -9.63
CA VAL A 144 42.34 0.40 -9.41
C VAL A 144 43.46 1.28 -9.99
N GLU A 145 43.20 2.04 -11.06
CA GLU A 145 44.13 3.01 -11.64
C GLU A 145 44.55 4.11 -10.64
N LEU A 146 43.66 4.58 -9.77
CA LEU A 146 43.98 5.57 -8.71
C LEU A 146 44.82 4.97 -7.58
N LEU A 147 44.76 3.65 -7.38
CA LEU A 147 45.59 2.95 -6.39
C LEU A 147 47.02 2.78 -6.93
N GLN A 148 47.16 2.42 -8.21
CA GLN A 148 48.44 2.29 -8.89
C GLN A 148 49.21 3.61 -8.99
N SER A 149 48.52 4.73 -9.27
CA SER A 149 49.16 6.05 -9.32
C SER A 149 49.67 6.56 -7.96
N ARG A 150 49.10 6.11 -6.82
CA ARG A 150 49.65 6.45 -5.49
C ARG A 150 50.90 5.64 -5.18
N GLU A 151 50.92 4.35 -5.54
CA GLU A 151 52.09 3.48 -5.36
C GLU A 151 53.28 3.90 -6.24
N GLU A 152 53.04 4.43 -7.44
CA GLU A 152 54.11 4.94 -8.33
C GLU A 152 54.71 6.28 -7.87
N LEU A 153 53.96 7.09 -7.11
CA LEU A 153 54.42 8.38 -6.55
C LEU A 153 55.23 8.22 -5.26
N GLU A 154 55.13 7.07 -4.59
CA GLU A 154 55.83 6.74 -3.34
C GLU A 154 57.15 5.96 -3.58
N ARG A 155 57.58 5.80 -4.84
CA ARG A 155 58.77 5.04 -5.25
C ARG A 155 59.82 5.91 -5.92
#